data_AF-A0A7C6FUT0-F1
#
_entry.id   AF-A0A7C6FUT0-F1
#
_cell.length_a   1.000
_cell.length_b   1.000
_cell.length_c   1.000
_cell.angle_alpha   90.00
_cell.angle_beta   90.00
_cell.angle_gamma   90.00
#
_symmetry.space_group_name_H-M   'P 1'
#
loop_
_entity.id
_entity.type
_entity.pdbx_description
1 polymer ?
#
loop_
_entity_poly.entity_id
_entity_poly.type
_entity_poly.pdbx_seq_one_letter_code
_entity_poly.pdbx_strand_id
1 'polypeptide(L)'
;MKNTLISTIYSLEPVMTCITQFSPNKVILIREEDAPDKIKEAERMLRETVGKVLEIESKPTSIYNVVMVARDIALIIEEESAHGRKIFVNISGGRKPQALGALFGCYARQDMVEKIVYITEEDKNIIDLPILNFGISKTKRSILEEIQSGENNVQNLSTKIGISRGMTYNHIRELREMGLVDPDYLKITSAGELAII
;
A
#
# COMPACT_ATOMS: atom_id res chain seq x y z
N MET A 1 3.74 12.12 21.08
CA MET A 1 4.02 11.06 20.08
C MET A 1 3.74 11.66 18.71
N LYS A 2 4.60 11.45 17.71
CA LYS A 2 4.46 12.12 16.41
C LYS A 2 3.60 11.29 15.45
N ASN A 3 2.79 11.96 14.65
CA ASN A 3 1.86 11.34 13.71
C ASN A 3 2.22 11.73 12.28
N THR A 4 2.12 10.79 11.35
CA THR A 4 2.22 11.02 9.91
C THR A 4 0.90 10.64 9.24
N LEU A 5 0.41 11.54 8.39
CA LEU A 5 -0.69 11.29 7.47
C LEU A 5 -0.13 11.01 6.08
N ILE A 6 -0.32 9.80 5.57
CA ILE A 6 -0.08 9.48 4.16
C ILE A 6 -1.42 9.65 3.44
N SER A 7 -1.49 10.47 2.40
CA SER A 7 -2.75 10.76 1.71
C SER A 7 -2.59 10.73 0.21
N THR A 8 -3.41 9.94 -0.47
CA THR A 8 -3.67 10.19 -1.89
C THR A 8 -4.38 11.55 -2.02
N ILE A 9 -4.12 12.28 -3.11
CA ILE A 9 -4.68 13.62 -3.30
C ILE A 9 -5.34 13.78 -4.68
N TYR A 10 -6.50 14.42 -4.68
CA TYR A 10 -7.18 14.93 -5.88
C TYR A 10 -7.82 16.30 -5.61
N SER A 11 -8.32 16.49 -4.40
CA SER A 11 -8.82 17.77 -3.87
C SER A 11 -8.27 18.02 -2.46
N LEU A 12 -8.45 19.24 -1.97
CA LEU A 12 -7.90 19.71 -0.69
C LEU A 12 -8.67 19.14 0.51
N GLU A 13 -9.99 19.04 0.39
CA GLU A 13 -10.92 18.83 1.50
C GLU A 13 -10.70 17.51 2.24
N PRO A 14 -10.56 16.34 1.57
CA PRO A 14 -10.33 15.08 2.28
C PRO A 14 -9.05 15.10 3.12
N VAL A 15 -8.01 15.74 2.61
CA VAL A 15 -6.72 15.88 3.31
C VAL A 15 -6.88 16.78 4.53
N MET A 16 -7.57 17.92 4.39
CA MET A 16 -7.84 18.84 5.51
C MET A 16 -8.70 18.24 6.61
N THR A 17 -9.71 17.43 6.25
CA THR A 17 -10.52 16.66 7.22
C THR A 17 -9.61 15.74 8.04
N CYS A 18 -8.72 15.00 7.39
CA CYS A 18 -7.77 14.11 8.07
C CYS A 18 -6.75 14.88 8.92
N ILE A 19 -6.25 16.03 8.45
CA ILE A 19 -5.33 16.88 9.23
C ILE A 19 -6.00 17.34 10.52
N THR A 20 -7.25 17.80 10.45
CA THR A 20 -8.02 18.26 11.61
C THR A 20 -8.26 17.12 12.59
N GLN A 21 -8.66 15.95 12.09
CA GLN A 21 -9.00 14.80 12.93
C GLN A 21 -7.78 14.16 13.60
N PHE A 22 -6.69 13.99 12.87
CA PHE A 22 -5.53 13.20 13.32
C PHE A 22 -4.37 14.07 13.82
N SER A 23 -4.43 15.39 13.59
CA SER A 23 -3.40 16.36 13.99
C SER A 23 -1.98 15.89 13.65
N PRO A 24 -1.68 15.55 12.37
CA PRO A 24 -0.39 15.03 11.98
C PRO A 24 0.71 16.10 12.08
N ASN A 25 1.93 15.66 12.37
CA ASN A 25 3.13 16.52 12.30
C ASN A 25 3.68 16.59 10.88
N LYS A 26 3.49 15.53 10.11
CA LYS A 26 3.90 15.42 8.71
C LYS A 26 2.75 14.89 7.86
N VAL A 27 2.57 15.47 6.69
CA VAL A 27 1.68 14.97 5.64
C VAL A 27 2.53 14.57 4.44
N ILE A 28 2.37 13.33 3.98
CA ILE A 28 2.98 12.82 2.76
C ILE A 28 1.86 12.68 1.73
N LEU A 29 1.89 13.54 0.72
CA LEU A 29 0.94 13.54 -0.38
C LEU A 29 1.42 12.60 -1.48
N ILE A 30 0.56 11.66 -1.82
CA ILE A 30 0.76 10.68 -2.87
C ILE A 30 0.01 11.18 -4.10
N ARG A 31 0.77 11.52 -5.14
CA ARG A 31 0.21 12.06 -6.39
C ARG A 31 0.77 11.34 -7.60
N GLU A 32 0.13 11.53 -8.74
CA GLU A 32 0.68 11.05 -10.00
C GLU A 32 1.96 11.81 -10.40
N GLU A 33 2.86 11.10 -11.09
CA GLU A 33 4.13 11.63 -11.63
C GLU A 33 3.87 12.92 -12.43
N ASP A 34 2.98 12.84 -13.41
CA ASP A 34 2.53 13.95 -14.26
C ASP A 34 1.23 14.57 -13.72
N ALA A 35 1.31 15.13 -12.51
CA ALA A 35 0.16 15.74 -11.84
C ALA A 35 -0.50 16.85 -12.70
N PRO A 36 -1.81 16.75 -12.99
CA PRO A 36 -2.62 17.80 -13.58
C PRO A 36 -2.59 19.05 -12.71
N ASP A 37 -2.83 20.20 -13.34
CA ASP A 37 -2.79 21.50 -12.68
C ASP A 37 -3.75 21.58 -11.49
N LYS A 38 -4.90 20.89 -11.55
CA LYS A 38 -5.83 20.78 -10.43
C LYS A 38 -5.20 20.16 -9.17
N ILE A 39 -4.39 19.11 -9.32
CA ILE A 39 -3.71 18.46 -8.19
C ILE A 39 -2.62 19.38 -7.66
N LYS A 40 -1.80 19.95 -8.55
CA LYS A 40 -0.75 20.90 -8.17
C LYS A 40 -1.30 22.11 -7.42
N GLU A 41 -2.45 22.61 -7.85
CA GLU A 41 -3.16 23.71 -7.20
C GLU A 41 -3.69 23.32 -5.81
N ALA A 42 -4.26 22.11 -5.67
CA ALA A 42 -4.65 21.58 -4.36
C ALA A 42 -3.45 21.44 -3.41
N GLU A 43 -2.31 20.95 -3.90
CA GLU A 43 -1.06 20.89 -3.12
C GLU A 43 -0.57 22.28 -2.70
N ARG A 44 -0.61 23.26 -3.62
CA ARG A 44 -0.22 24.65 -3.35
C ARG A 44 -1.09 25.24 -2.24
N MET A 45 -2.42 25.13 -2.37
CA MET A 45 -3.37 25.62 -1.36
C MET A 45 -3.14 24.94 0.00
N LEU A 46 -2.88 23.63 0.02
CA LEU A 46 -2.56 22.92 1.26
C LEU A 46 -1.31 23.49 1.93
N ARG A 47 -0.23 23.70 1.16
CA ARG A 47 1.03 24.28 1.66
C ARG A 47 0.85 25.68 2.21
N GLU A 48 0.06 26.53 1.54
CA GLU A 48 -0.23 27.89 2.00
C GLU A 48 -1.05 27.91 3.29
N THR A 49 -1.99 26.97 3.42
CA THR A 49 -2.93 26.94 4.56
C THR A 49 -2.27 26.40 5.83
N VAL A 50 -1.53 25.29 5.73
CA VAL A 50 -1.04 24.56 6.92
C VAL A 50 0.47 24.30 6.92
N GLY A 51 1.19 24.60 5.85
CA GLY A 51 2.63 24.32 5.75
C GLY A 51 3.53 25.09 6.73
N LYS A 52 2.99 26.10 7.42
CA LYS A 52 3.70 26.80 8.51
C LYS A 52 3.70 26.02 9.83
N VAL A 53 2.73 25.12 10.02
CA VAL A 53 2.51 24.38 11.27
C VAL A 53 2.78 22.88 11.14
N LEU A 54 2.82 22.35 9.92
CA LEU A 54 3.09 20.94 9.65
C LEU A 54 4.00 20.76 8.44
N GLU A 55 4.80 19.70 8.44
CA GLU A 55 5.69 19.34 7.33
C GLU A 55 4.88 18.71 6.19
N ILE A 56 5.06 19.20 4.95
CA ILE A 56 4.36 18.65 3.76
C ILE A 56 5.38 18.18 2.75
N GLU A 57 5.32 16.90 2.42
CA GLU A 57 6.10 16.27 1.37
C GLU A 57 5.16 15.74 0.28
N SER A 58 5.60 15.79 -0.97
CA SER A 58 4.87 15.18 -2.09
C SER A 58 5.74 14.09 -2.70
N LYS A 59 5.20 12.87 -2.81
CA LYS A 59 5.85 11.72 -3.46
C LYS A 59 5.05 11.35 -4.71
N PRO A 60 5.67 11.37 -5.90
CA PRO A 60 5.02 10.88 -7.11
C PRO A 60 4.93 9.34 -7.09
N THR A 61 3.91 8.79 -7.71
CA THR A 61 3.71 7.34 -7.90
C THR A 61 3.02 7.06 -9.23
N SER A 62 3.01 5.79 -9.65
CA SER A 62 2.26 5.34 -10.82
C SER A 62 0.76 5.63 -10.73
N ILE A 63 0.12 5.86 -11.88
CA ILE A 63 -1.34 6.05 -12.00
C ILE A 63 -2.07 4.71 -12.07
N TYR A 64 -1.53 3.75 -12.81
CA TYR A 64 -2.23 2.51 -13.19
C TYR A 64 -1.53 1.24 -12.70
N ASN A 65 -0.26 1.31 -12.29
CA ASN A 65 0.44 0.15 -11.75
C ASN A 65 0.19 0.03 -10.24
N VAL A 66 -0.86 -0.71 -9.87
CA VAL A 66 -1.29 -0.92 -8.47
C VAL A 66 -0.19 -1.54 -7.62
N VAL A 67 0.60 -2.47 -8.16
CA VAL A 67 1.69 -3.13 -7.43
C VAL A 67 2.80 -2.12 -7.08
N MET A 68 3.16 -1.26 -8.02
CA MET A 68 4.13 -0.19 -7.78
C MET A 68 3.63 0.80 -6.73
N VAL A 69 2.38 1.26 -6.84
CA VAL A 69 1.78 2.15 -5.82
C VAL A 69 1.81 1.51 -4.45
N ALA A 70 1.42 0.23 -4.33
CA ALA A 70 1.44 -0.48 -3.06
C ALA A 70 2.85 -0.59 -2.47
N ARG A 71 3.86 -0.83 -3.31
CA ARG A 71 5.26 -0.87 -2.89
C ARG A 71 5.74 0.50 -2.41
N ASP A 72 5.46 1.57 -3.15
CA ASP A 72 5.85 2.93 -2.78
C ASP A 72 5.22 3.32 -1.45
N ILE A 73 3.96 2.96 -1.23
CA ILE A 73 3.25 3.21 0.03
C ILE A 73 3.83 2.39 1.17
N ALA A 74 4.12 1.09 0.96
CA ALA A 74 4.76 0.25 1.96
C ALA A 74 6.13 0.80 2.38
N LEU A 75 6.95 1.27 1.44
CA LEU A 75 8.25 1.89 1.73
C LEU A 75 8.10 3.18 2.56
N ILE A 76 7.11 4.02 2.24
CA ILE A 76 6.82 5.23 3.03
C ILE A 76 6.36 4.87 4.44
N ILE A 77 5.53 3.83 4.58
CA ILE A 77 5.08 3.33 5.88
C ILE A 77 6.26 2.86 6.72
N GLU A 78 7.15 2.04 6.15
CA GLU A 78 8.36 1.55 6.81
C GLU A 78 9.26 2.70 7.25
N GLU A 79 9.51 3.67 6.36
CA GLU A 79 10.35 4.84 6.64
C GLU A 79 9.81 5.65 7.82
N GLU A 80 8.52 5.98 7.81
CA GLU A 80 7.91 6.81 8.87
C GLU A 80 7.75 6.03 10.18
N SER A 81 7.50 4.72 10.11
CA SER A 81 7.44 3.84 11.28
C SER A 81 8.81 3.70 11.95
N ALA A 82 9.90 3.61 11.16
CA ALA A 82 11.26 3.61 11.67
C ALA A 82 11.63 4.91 12.42
N HIS A 83 10.96 6.02 12.10
CA HIS A 83 11.05 7.28 12.85
C HIS A 83 10.17 7.31 14.12
N GLY A 84 9.55 6.21 14.49
CA GLY A 84 8.69 6.07 15.68
C GLY A 84 7.35 6.82 15.56
N ARG A 85 6.86 7.03 14.34
CA ARG A 85 5.63 7.78 14.08
C ARG A 85 4.43 6.86 13.95
N LYS A 86 3.28 7.34 14.43
CA LYS A 86 1.98 6.71 14.18
C LYS A 86 1.49 7.05 12.78
N ILE A 87 1.03 6.05 12.04
CA ILE A 87 0.71 6.19 10.63
C ILE A 87 -0.80 6.12 10.41
N PHE A 88 -1.33 7.18 9.82
CA PHE A 88 -2.71 7.27 9.36
C PHE A 88 -2.68 7.35 7.83
N VAL A 89 -3.55 6.60 7.15
CA VAL A 89 -3.60 6.58 5.69
C VAL A 89 -4.96 7.00 5.20
N ASN A 90 -5.00 8.03 4.36
CA ASN A 90 -6.19 8.50 3.67
C ASN A 90 -6.14 8.06 2.20
N ILE A 91 -7.12 7.25 1.77
CA ILE A 91 -7.19 6.75 0.39
C ILE A 91 -8.28 7.43 -0.45
N SER A 92 -8.83 8.55 0.03
CA SER A 92 -9.97 9.22 -0.62
C SER A 92 -9.64 9.86 -1.97
N GLY A 93 -8.41 10.34 -2.13
CA GLY A 93 -7.96 11.06 -3.30
C GLY A 93 -7.34 10.17 -4.38
N GLY A 94 -6.99 10.80 -5.50
CA GLY A 94 -6.31 10.14 -6.62
C GLY A 94 -7.24 9.28 -7.48
N ARG A 95 -6.63 8.57 -8.44
CA ARG A 95 -7.37 7.60 -9.27
C ARG A 95 -7.64 6.34 -8.47
N LYS A 96 -8.71 5.61 -8.81
CA LYS A 96 -9.07 4.33 -8.15
C LYS A 96 -7.89 3.35 -8.01
N PRO A 97 -7.03 3.14 -9.02
CA PRO A 97 -5.87 2.26 -8.87
C PRO A 97 -4.86 2.75 -7.82
N GLN A 98 -4.70 4.06 -7.64
CA GLN A 98 -3.83 4.63 -6.61
C GLN A 98 -4.42 4.43 -5.22
N ALA A 99 -5.72 4.69 -5.04
CA ALA A 99 -6.42 4.43 -3.78
C ALA A 99 -6.35 2.95 -3.38
N LEU A 100 -6.57 2.04 -4.34
CA LEU A 100 -6.43 0.60 -4.12
C LEU A 100 -4.98 0.20 -3.84
N GLY A 101 -4.02 0.75 -4.58
CA GLY A 101 -2.59 0.53 -4.34
C GLY A 101 -2.19 0.96 -2.92
N ALA A 102 -2.63 2.14 -2.48
CA ALA A 102 -2.40 2.61 -1.12
C ALA A 102 -3.01 1.69 -0.08
N LEU A 103 -4.24 1.21 -0.30
CA LEU A 103 -4.88 0.24 0.59
C LEU A 103 -4.07 -1.07 0.67
N PHE A 104 -3.62 -1.61 -0.47
CA PHE A 104 -2.81 -2.83 -0.48
C PHE A 104 -1.42 -2.64 0.14
N GLY A 105 -0.81 -1.47 -0.03
CA GLY A 105 0.44 -1.11 0.67
C GLY A 105 0.26 -1.08 2.18
N CYS A 106 -0.89 -0.59 2.67
CA CYS A 106 -1.23 -0.68 4.09
C CYS A 106 -1.35 -2.14 4.56
N TYR A 107 -1.99 -3.01 3.78
CA TYR A 107 -2.14 -4.43 4.14
C TYR A 107 -0.81 -5.19 4.17
N ALA A 108 0.15 -4.78 3.32
CA ALA A 108 1.51 -5.32 3.35
C ALA A 108 2.28 -4.95 4.62
N ARG A 109 1.90 -3.84 5.29
CA ARG A 109 2.52 -3.32 6.52
C ARG A 109 1.50 -3.04 7.62
N GLN A 110 0.53 -3.95 7.75
CA GLN A 110 -0.64 -3.77 8.64
C GLN A 110 -0.28 -3.44 10.09
N ASP A 111 0.84 -3.97 10.59
CA ASP A 111 1.32 -3.82 11.96
C ASP A 111 1.94 -2.44 12.23
N MET A 112 2.20 -1.67 11.18
CA MET A 112 2.76 -0.31 11.24
C MET A 112 1.69 0.77 11.00
N VAL A 113 0.46 0.40 10.64
CA VAL A 113 -0.62 1.33 10.32
C VAL A 113 -1.64 1.38 11.45
N GLU A 114 -1.98 2.59 11.91
CA GLU A 114 -2.95 2.80 13.00
C GLU A 114 -4.38 2.91 12.47
N LYS A 115 -4.56 3.54 11.31
CA LYS A 115 -5.87 3.71 10.69
C LYS A 115 -5.77 3.90 9.19
N ILE A 116 -6.73 3.34 8.48
CA ILE A 116 -6.97 3.59 7.06
C ILE A 116 -8.35 4.20 6.94
N VAL A 117 -8.47 5.32 6.23
CA VAL A 117 -9.73 6.05 6.12
C VAL A 117 -10.07 6.43 4.69
N TYR A 118 -11.38 6.52 4.45
CA TYR A 118 -11.99 7.13 3.28
C TYR A 118 -12.94 8.25 3.73
N ILE A 119 -12.90 9.37 3.03
CA ILE A 119 -13.73 10.55 3.26
C ILE A 119 -14.74 10.60 2.12
N THR A 120 -16.02 10.54 2.46
CA THR A 120 -17.12 10.68 1.49
C THR A 120 -17.13 12.08 0.87
N GLU A 121 -17.49 12.16 -0.41
CA GLU A 121 -17.51 13.45 -1.13
C GLU A 121 -18.71 14.31 -0.72
N GLU A 122 -19.84 13.68 -0.38
CA GLU A 122 -21.13 14.35 -0.18
C GLU A 122 -21.22 15.07 1.17
N ASP A 123 -20.80 14.41 2.25
CA ASP A 123 -20.99 14.86 3.63
C ASP A 123 -19.69 14.91 4.45
N LYS A 124 -18.54 14.58 3.84
CA LYS A 124 -17.21 14.60 4.46
C LYS A 124 -17.09 13.69 5.67
N ASN A 125 -17.93 12.67 5.75
CA ASN A 125 -17.88 11.65 6.79
C ASN A 125 -16.64 10.77 6.64
N ILE A 126 -16.04 10.42 7.78
CA ILE A 126 -14.89 9.53 7.86
C ILE A 126 -15.40 8.10 7.95
N ILE A 127 -15.05 7.28 6.97
CA ILE A 127 -15.24 5.84 6.97
C ILE A 127 -13.93 5.18 7.35
N ASP A 128 -13.94 4.47 8.48
CA ASP A 128 -12.82 3.63 8.89
C ASP A 128 -12.81 2.34 8.06
N LEU A 129 -11.71 2.11 7.35
CA LEU A 129 -11.50 0.89 6.57
C LEU A 129 -10.78 -0.16 7.43
N PRO A 130 -11.07 -1.46 7.21
CA PRO A 130 -10.43 -2.51 7.96
C PRO A 130 -8.93 -2.57 7.65
N ILE A 131 -8.12 -2.88 8.67
CA ILE A 131 -6.70 -3.20 8.50
C ILE A 131 -6.61 -4.73 8.37
N LEU A 132 -6.24 -5.21 7.19
CA LEU A 132 -6.17 -6.64 6.85
C LEU A 132 -4.74 -7.05 6.49
N ASN A 133 -4.51 -8.36 6.40
CA ASN A 133 -3.33 -8.94 5.76
C ASN A 133 -3.70 -9.93 4.66
N PHE A 134 -2.70 -10.30 3.88
CA PHE A 134 -2.80 -11.29 2.81
C PHE A 134 -2.91 -12.75 3.30
N GLY A 135 -2.80 -13.02 4.60
CA GLY A 135 -3.03 -14.36 5.17
C GLY A 135 -2.05 -15.44 4.73
N ILE A 136 -0.84 -15.08 4.27
CA ILE A 136 0.17 -16.04 3.82
C ILE A 136 1.17 -16.38 4.92
N SER A 137 1.57 -17.66 5.00
CA SER A 137 2.64 -18.11 5.89
C SER A 137 4.02 -17.71 5.34
N LYS A 138 5.06 -17.72 6.19
CA LYS A 138 6.45 -17.47 5.77
C LYS A 138 6.87 -18.41 4.63
N THR A 139 6.53 -19.69 4.71
CA THR A 139 6.84 -20.68 3.67
C THR A 139 6.15 -20.34 2.35
N LYS A 140 4.87 -19.96 2.37
CA LYS A 140 4.13 -19.52 1.17
C LYS A 140 4.74 -18.26 0.56
N ARG A 141 5.13 -17.31 1.40
CA ARG A 141 5.84 -16.10 0.97
C ARG A 141 7.15 -16.45 0.27
N SER A 142 7.99 -17.32 0.84
CA SER A 142 9.23 -17.75 0.20
C SER A 142 9.01 -18.48 -1.11
N ILE A 143 7.94 -19.27 -1.25
CA ILE A 143 7.57 -19.86 -2.55
C ILE A 143 7.27 -18.78 -3.59
N LEU A 144 6.48 -17.76 -3.22
CA LEU A 144 6.12 -16.66 -4.12
C LEU A 144 7.36 -15.83 -4.53
N GLU A 145 8.26 -15.55 -3.58
CA GLU A 145 9.53 -14.84 -3.83
C GLU A 145 10.41 -15.60 -4.82
N GLU A 146 10.55 -16.92 -4.66
CA GLU A 146 11.31 -17.76 -5.59
C GLU A 146 10.68 -17.81 -6.99
N ILE A 147 9.35 -17.93 -7.09
CA ILE A 147 8.64 -17.88 -8.37
C ILE A 147 8.85 -16.51 -9.05
N GLN A 148 8.78 -15.41 -8.28
CA GLN A 148 9.06 -14.07 -8.79
C GLN A 148 10.49 -13.93 -9.29
N SER A 149 11.46 -14.58 -8.64
CA SER A 149 12.87 -14.61 -9.06
C SER A 149 13.12 -15.43 -10.34
N GLY A 150 12.10 -16.12 -10.86
CA GLY A 150 12.15 -16.90 -12.09
C GLY A 150 12.21 -18.42 -11.89
N GLU A 151 12.10 -18.91 -10.65
CA GLU A 151 12.01 -20.36 -10.41
C GLU A 151 10.67 -20.91 -10.90
N ASN A 152 10.73 -21.83 -11.87
CA ASN A 152 9.55 -22.42 -12.50
C ASN A 152 9.48 -23.95 -12.30
N ASN A 153 10.36 -24.51 -11.48
CA ASN A 153 10.41 -25.94 -11.21
C ASN A 153 10.12 -26.27 -9.74
N VAL A 154 9.07 -27.06 -9.50
CA VAL A 154 8.63 -27.47 -8.15
C VAL A 154 9.72 -28.21 -7.39
N GLN A 155 10.56 -29.00 -8.07
CA GLN A 155 11.65 -29.71 -7.41
C GLN A 155 12.71 -28.76 -6.87
N ASN A 156 13.07 -27.75 -7.67
CA ASN A 156 14.03 -26.74 -7.25
C ASN A 156 13.47 -25.93 -6.08
N LEU A 157 12.19 -25.52 -6.14
CA LEU A 157 11.50 -24.84 -5.03
C LEU A 157 11.59 -25.66 -3.74
N SER A 158 11.28 -26.95 -3.79
CA SER A 158 11.34 -27.83 -2.62
C SER A 158 12.75 -27.88 -1.99
N THR A 159 13.78 -27.88 -2.84
CA THR A 159 15.18 -27.95 -2.44
C THR A 159 15.65 -26.62 -1.82
N LYS A 160 15.37 -25.49 -2.47
CA LYS A 160 15.76 -24.16 -2.00
C LYS A 160 15.10 -23.79 -0.68
N ILE A 161 13.82 -24.13 -0.53
CA ILE A 161 13.01 -23.79 0.65
C ILE A 161 13.21 -24.81 1.78
N GLY A 162 13.73 -26.00 1.47
CA GLY A 162 13.99 -27.05 2.46
C GLY A 162 12.71 -27.76 2.94
N ILE A 163 11.73 -27.95 2.05
CA ILE A 163 10.47 -28.66 2.33
C ILE A 163 10.29 -29.86 1.39
N SER A 164 9.46 -30.82 1.77
CA SER A 164 9.17 -31.98 0.91
C SER A 164 8.43 -31.57 -0.37
N ARG A 165 8.66 -32.30 -1.48
CA ARG A 165 7.94 -32.09 -2.75
C ARG A 165 6.43 -32.04 -2.55
N GLY A 166 5.89 -32.96 -1.74
CA GLY A 166 4.45 -33.03 -1.45
C GLY A 166 3.92 -31.77 -0.78
N MET A 167 4.66 -31.21 0.18
CA MET A 167 4.32 -29.93 0.80
C MET A 167 4.42 -28.77 -0.19
N THR A 168 5.43 -28.75 -1.06
CA THR A 168 5.56 -27.74 -2.12
C THR A 168 4.35 -27.75 -3.05
N TYR A 169 3.92 -28.92 -3.54
CA TYR A 169 2.71 -29.05 -4.35
C TYR A 169 1.46 -28.58 -3.62
N ASN A 170 1.30 -28.94 -2.34
CA ASN A 170 0.14 -28.52 -1.56
C ASN A 170 0.11 -26.99 -1.38
N HIS A 171 1.24 -26.37 -1.05
CA HIS A 171 1.31 -24.92 -0.93
C HIS A 171 1.08 -24.19 -2.25
N ILE A 172 1.60 -24.70 -3.37
CA ILE A 172 1.32 -24.13 -4.69
C ILE A 172 -0.18 -24.22 -5.01
N ARG A 173 -0.84 -25.34 -4.69
CA ARG A 173 -2.29 -25.49 -4.85
C ARG A 173 -3.06 -24.45 -4.03
N GLU A 174 -2.72 -24.30 -2.75
CA GLU A 174 -3.34 -23.28 -1.87
C GLU A 174 -3.10 -21.86 -2.40
N LEU A 175 -1.89 -21.54 -2.87
CA LEU A 175 -1.55 -20.26 -3.46
C LEU A 175 -2.35 -19.97 -4.74
N ARG A 176 -2.67 -20.99 -5.54
CA ARG A 176 -3.57 -20.88 -6.70
C ARG A 176 -5.01 -20.64 -6.29
N GLU A 177 -5.50 -21.35 -5.27
CA GLU A 177 -6.85 -21.13 -4.70
C GLU A 177 -7.01 -19.72 -4.15
N MET A 178 -5.94 -19.13 -3.62
CA MET A 178 -5.87 -17.72 -3.19
C MET A 178 -5.71 -16.72 -4.34
N GLY A 179 -5.50 -17.19 -5.58
CA GLY A 179 -5.25 -16.34 -6.74
C GLY A 179 -3.87 -15.66 -6.77
N LEU A 180 -2.92 -16.11 -5.95
CA LEU A 180 -1.55 -15.55 -5.85
C LEU A 180 -0.58 -16.17 -6.87
N VAL A 181 -0.88 -17.39 -7.33
CA VAL A 181 -0.18 -18.07 -8.41
C VAL A 181 -1.19 -18.39 -9.52
N ASP A 182 -0.74 -18.27 -10.76
CA ASP A 182 -1.54 -18.58 -11.95
C ASP A 182 -2.06 -20.03 -11.91
N PRO A 183 -3.32 -20.29 -12.31
CA PRO A 183 -3.93 -21.61 -12.22
C PRO A 183 -3.19 -22.65 -13.06
N ASP A 184 -2.67 -22.24 -14.22
CA ASP A 184 -2.11 -23.15 -15.23
C ASP A 184 -0.57 -23.11 -15.21
N TYR A 185 0.00 -21.93 -14.97
CA TYR A 185 1.45 -21.71 -15.02
C TYR A 185 2.03 -21.54 -13.62
N LEU A 186 3.29 -21.94 -13.41
CA LEU A 186 4.01 -21.62 -12.17
C LEU A 186 4.55 -20.20 -12.25
N LYS A 187 3.63 -19.23 -12.23
CA LYS A 187 3.89 -17.80 -12.36
C LYS A 187 3.11 -17.05 -11.30
N ILE A 188 3.72 -16.04 -10.70
CA ILE A 188 3.07 -15.16 -9.74
C ILE A 188 2.05 -14.25 -10.44
N THR A 189 0.93 -13.99 -9.78
CA THR A 189 -0.06 -13.00 -10.23
C THR A 189 0.23 -11.63 -9.61
N SER A 190 -0.46 -10.57 -10.06
CA SER A 190 -0.38 -9.27 -9.41
C SER A 190 -0.82 -9.31 -7.92
N ALA A 191 -1.78 -10.17 -7.55
CA ALA A 191 -2.13 -10.39 -6.15
C ALA A 191 -0.99 -11.06 -5.37
N GLY A 192 -0.32 -12.03 -5.98
CA GLY A 192 0.88 -12.64 -5.42
C GLY A 192 2.00 -11.63 -5.20
N GLU A 193 2.24 -10.76 -6.17
CA GLU A 193 3.24 -9.68 -6.05
C GLU A 193 2.92 -8.73 -4.88
N LEU A 194 1.65 -8.38 -4.69
CA LEU A 194 1.21 -7.57 -3.54
C LEU A 194 1.46 -8.29 -2.20
N ALA A 195 1.25 -9.60 -2.14
CA ALA A 195 1.37 -10.38 -0.91
C ALA A 195 2.83 -10.54 -0.43
N ILE A 196 3.80 -10.34 -1.31
CA ILE A 196 5.24 -10.41 -1.00
C ILE A 196 5.91 -9.04 -0.90
N ILE A 197 5.15 -7.95 -0.96
CA ILE A 197 5.61 -6.64 -0.49
C ILE A 197 5.90 -6.79 1.00
#